data_AF-A0A9D1Z0W6-F1
#
_entry.id   AF-A0A9D1Z0W6-F1
#
_cell.length_a   1.000
_cell.length_b   1.000
_cell.length_c   1.000
_cell.angle_alpha   90.00
_cell.angle_beta   90.00
_cell.angle_gamma   90.00
#
_symmetry.space_group_name_H-M   'P 1'
#
loop_
_entity.id
_entity.type
_entity.pdbx_description
1 polymer ?
#
loop_
_entity_poly.entity_id
_entity_poly.type
_entity_poly.pdbx_seq_one_letter_code
_entity_poly.pdbx_strand_id
1 'polypeptide(L)'
;MGISEIYIVKRDGKHEAFSVEKIKRAVSKAFLSVGGYATDDDLTAVLSRVRIADGMSVEEIQNQVEVALMAEHYFAVAKSYMLYRQKHTEDREEREKLRFLTDYCAASNPATGSKYDANANVENKNIATLIGELPKQNFIRLNRRLLTDRIKEMYGKELADKYIHLLKNHFIYKNDETSMANYCASITMYPWLLGGTISIGG
;
A
#
# COMPACT_ATOMS: atom_id res chain seq x y z
N MET A 1 17.09 -34.41 15.00
CA MET A 1 16.02 -34.01 14.06
C MET A 1 16.25 -32.55 13.73
N GLY A 2 16.62 -32.25 12.48
CA GLY A 2 16.96 -30.88 12.07
C GLY A 2 15.74 -29.98 12.27
N ILE A 3 15.93 -28.87 12.98
CA ILE A 3 14.94 -27.80 13.03
C ILE A 3 14.85 -27.31 11.59
N SER A 4 13.78 -27.64 10.89
CA SER A 4 13.48 -27.07 9.58
C SER A 4 13.51 -25.55 9.73
N GLU A 5 14.48 -24.89 9.09
CA GLU A 5 14.56 -23.44 9.06
C GLU A 5 13.26 -22.91 8.45
N ILE A 6 12.47 -22.21 9.26
CA ILE A 6 11.24 -21.59 8.81
C ILE A 6 11.61 -20.30 8.06
N TYR A 7 11.07 -20.11 6.86
CA TYR A 7 11.26 -18.90 6.08
C TYR A 7 9.99 -18.04 6.10
N ILE A 8 10.18 -16.73 6.26
CA ILE A 8 9.10 -15.74 6.25
C ILE A 8 9.20 -14.84 5.02
N VAL A 9 8.06 -14.40 4.52
CA VAL A 9 7.95 -13.49 3.38
C VAL A 9 7.95 -12.05 3.90
N LYS A 10 9.00 -11.31 3.59
CA LYS A 10 9.07 -9.87 3.83
C LYS A 10 8.10 -9.11 2.92
N ARG A 11 7.86 -7.85 3.27
CA ARG A 11 7.00 -6.93 2.50
C ARG A 11 7.50 -6.68 1.07
N ASP A 12 8.80 -6.85 0.83
CA ASP A 12 9.42 -6.76 -0.50
C ASP A 12 9.34 -8.08 -1.29
N GLY A 13 8.65 -9.10 -0.75
CA GLY A 13 8.52 -10.42 -1.36
C GLY A 13 9.72 -11.33 -1.13
N LYS A 14 10.79 -10.88 -0.44
CA LYS A 14 11.96 -11.71 -0.18
C LYS A 14 11.72 -12.69 0.95
N HIS A 15 12.30 -13.88 0.82
CA HIS A 15 12.34 -14.87 1.88
C HIS A 15 13.50 -14.58 2.84
N GLU A 16 13.23 -14.61 4.14
CA GLU A 16 14.24 -14.49 5.19
C GLU A 16 14.02 -15.58 6.23
N ALA A 17 15.10 -16.12 6.80
CA ALA A 17 15.00 -17.05 7.92
C ALA A 17 14.30 -16.38 9.11
N PHE A 18 13.33 -17.08 9.68
CA PHE A 18 12.59 -16.65 10.85
C PHE A 18 13.51 -16.56 12.09
N SER A 19 13.31 -15.52 12.90
CA SER A 19 14.05 -15.32 14.14
C SER A 19 13.11 -14.86 15.24
N VAL A 20 12.92 -15.71 16.25
CA VAL A 20 12.11 -15.42 17.46
C VAL A 20 12.62 -14.17 18.18
N GLU A 21 13.94 -13.93 18.15
CA GLU A 21 14.58 -12.77 18.77
C GLU A 21 14.12 -11.43 18.15
N LYS A 22 13.60 -11.42 16.92
CA LYS A 22 12.97 -10.21 16.35
C LYS A 22 11.62 -9.92 17.00
N ILE A 23 10.84 -10.94 17.34
CA ILE A 23 9.55 -10.78 18.03
C ILE A 23 9.80 -10.32 19.46
N LYS A 24 10.68 -10.99 20.21
CA LYS A 24 11.03 -10.60 21.58
C LYS A 24 11.42 -9.12 21.67
N ARG A 25 12.37 -8.69 20.83
CA ARG A 25 12.79 -7.28 20.78
C ARG A 25 11.66 -6.31 20.46
N ALA A 26 10.75 -6.66 19.56
CA ALA A 26 9.62 -5.81 19.21
C ALA A 26 8.63 -5.69 20.39
N VAL A 27 8.34 -6.80 21.07
CA VAL A 27 7.48 -6.82 22.27
C VAL A 27 8.13 -6.06 23.41
N SER A 28 9.41 -6.30 23.73
CA SER A 28 10.13 -5.56 24.78
C SER A 28 10.11 -4.05 24.53
N LYS A 29 10.28 -3.61 23.27
CA LYS A 29 10.17 -2.18 22.91
C LYS A 29 8.78 -1.61 23.16
N ALA A 30 7.72 -2.40 22.93
CA ALA A 30 6.35 -1.96 23.21
C ALA A 30 6.05 -1.91 24.72
N PHE A 31 6.67 -2.76 25.54
CA PHE A 31 6.60 -2.63 27.00
C PHE A 31 7.31 -1.36 27.46
N LEU A 32 8.52 -1.10 26.92
CA LEU A 32 9.28 0.12 27.24
C LEU A 32 8.55 1.41 26.87
N SER A 33 7.81 1.43 25.76
CA SER A 33 7.07 2.63 25.32
C SER A 33 5.89 2.98 26.21
N VAL A 34 5.39 2.05 27.03
CA VAL A 34 4.37 2.31 28.05
C VAL A 34 4.96 2.49 29.46
N GLY A 35 6.29 2.53 29.58
CA GLY A 35 6.99 2.69 30.85
C GLY A 35 7.16 1.40 31.66
N GLY A 36 6.92 0.23 31.05
CA GLY A 36 7.11 -1.08 31.67
C GLY A 36 8.33 -1.83 31.11
N TYR A 37 8.67 -2.96 31.75
CA TYR A 37 9.67 -3.90 31.24
C TYR A 37 9.00 -5.25 31.05
N ALA A 38 9.28 -5.90 29.93
CA ALA A 38 8.84 -7.27 29.71
C ALA A 38 9.80 -8.21 30.45
N THR A 39 9.27 -9.03 31.36
CA THR A 39 10.01 -10.16 31.95
C THR A 39 10.11 -11.31 30.95
N ASP A 40 11.01 -12.26 31.19
CA ASP A 40 11.14 -13.46 30.36
C ASP A 40 9.84 -14.30 30.37
N ASP A 41 9.10 -14.29 31.47
CA ASP A 41 7.80 -14.94 31.60
C ASP A 41 6.74 -14.25 30.72
N ASP A 42 6.68 -12.91 30.73
CA ASP A 42 5.76 -12.15 29.87
C ASP A 42 6.03 -12.43 28.38
N LEU A 43 7.31 -12.44 27.99
CA LEU A 43 7.72 -12.74 26.62
C LEU A 43 7.36 -14.18 26.23
N THR A 44 7.55 -15.13 27.14
CA THR A 44 7.23 -16.55 26.92
C THR A 44 5.71 -16.74 26.80
N ALA A 45 4.91 -16.07 27.62
CA ALA A 45 3.45 -16.10 27.55
C ALA A 45 2.95 -15.61 26.19
N VAL A 46 3.43 -14.45 25.72
CA VAL A 46 3.09 -13.91 24.40
C VAL A 46 3.54 -14.85 23.27
N LEU A 47 4.78 -15.35 23.33
CA LEU A 47 5.32 -16.23 22.30
C LEU A 47 4.59 -17.58 22.21
N SER A 48 4.09 -18.11 23.33
CA SER A 48 3.34 -19.38 23.35
C SER A 48 2.06 -19.35 22.50
N ARG A 49 1.51 -18.14 22.25
CA ARG A 49 0.31 -17.93 21.44
C ARG A 49 0.60 -17.65 19.97
N VAL A 50 1.85 -17.39 19.61
CA VAL A 50 2.25 -17.09 18.23
C VAL A 50 2.59 -18.40 17.52
N ARG A 51 1.82 -18.72 16.48
CA ARG A 51 2.01 -19.88 15.61
C ARG A 51 2.67 -19.44 14.31
N ILE A 52 3.92 -19.85 14.13
CA ILE A 52 4.69 -19.57 12.92
C ILE A 52 4.65 -20.79 12.01
N ALA A 53 4.33 -20.54 10.74
CA ALA A 53 4.36 -21.51 9.65
C ALA A 53 5.27 -21.00 8.53
N ASP A 54 5.77 -21.93 7.71
CA ASP A 54 6.61 -21.60 6.56
C ASP A 54 5.84 -20.80 5.51
N GLY A 55 6.48 -19.80 4.92
CA GLY A 55 5.86 -18.91 3.94
C GLY A 55 4.94 -17.82 4.53
N MET A 56 4.82 -17.71 5.85
CA MET A 56 4.06 -16.63 6.49
C MET A 56 4.65 -15.25 6.19
N SER A 57 3.78 -14.27 5.99
CA SER A 57 4.16 -12.88 5.83
C SER A 57 4.47 -12.20 7.18
N VAL A 58 5.32 -11.16 7.13
CA VAL A 58 5.61 -10.33 8.31
C VAL A 58 4.34 -9.73 8.92
N GLU A 59 3.34 -9.35 8.10
CA GLU A 59 2.08 -8.78 8.58
C GLU A 59 1.24 -9.80 9.36
N GLU A 60 1.20 -11.05 8.93
CA GLU A 60 0.48 -12.11 9.65
C GLU A 60 1.11 -12.39 11.01
N ILE A 61 2.45 -12.37 11.10
CA ILE A 61 3.17 -12.52 12.37
C ILE A 61 2.84 -11.33 13.29
N GLN A 62 2.85 -10.10 12.77
CA GLN A 62 2.50 -8.91 13.55
C GLN A 62 1.05 -8.96 14.07
N ASN A 63 0.10 -9.39 13.24
CA ASN A 63 -1.29 -9.58 13.66
C ASN A 63 -1.41 -10.60 14.81
N GLN A 64 -0.65 -11.70 14.75
CA GLN A 64 -0.64 -12.68 15.85
C GLN A 64 -0.05 -12.12 17.14
N VAL A 65 1.01 -11.32 17.05
CA VAL A 65 1.60 -10.66 18.23
C VAL A 65 0.60 -9.69 18.88
N GLU A 66 -0.16 -8.94 18.09
CA GLU A 66 -1.22 -8.05 18.59
C GLU A 66 -2.31 -8.84 19.33
N VAL A 67 -2.79 -9.93 18.73
CA VAL A 67 -3.78 -10.83 19.35
C VAL A 67 -3.25 -11.46 20.63
N ALA A 68 -1.98 -11.90 20.63
CA ALA A 68 -1.35 -12.49 21.80
C ALA A 68 -1.22 -11.48 22.96
N LEU A 69 -0.80 -10.24 22.68
CA LEU A 69 -0.73 -9.18 23.70
C LEU A 69 -2.10 -8.85 24.30
N MET A 70 -3.16 -8.85 23.49
CA MET A 70 -4.53 -8.65 23.97
C MET A 70 -5.03 -9.85 24.79
N ALA A 71 -4.70 -11.08 24.39
CA ALA A 71 -5.11 -12.31 25.07
C ALA A 71 -4.44 -12.47 26.45
N GLU A 72 -3.24 -11.93 26.62
CA GLU A 72 -2.54 -11.83 27.91
C GLU A 72 -2.91 -10.55 28.70
N HIS A 73 -3.96 -9.84 28.28
CA HIS A 73 -4.47 -8.63 28.94
C HIS A 73 -3.49 -7.43 28.99
N TYR A 74 -2.41 -7.43 28.20
CA TYR A 74 -1.50 -6.28 28.07
C TYR A 74 -2.07 -5.20 27.11
N PHE A 75 -3.26 -4.69 27.40
CA PHE A 75 -3.99 -3.78 26.51
C PHE A 75 -3.22 -2.49 26.18
N ALA A 76 -2.53 -1.89 27.15
CA ALA A 76 -1.74 -0.69 26.94
C ALA A 76 -0.56 -0.94 26.00
N VAL A 77 0.14 -2.08 26.19
CA VAL A 77 1.25 -2.51 25.34
C VAL A 77 0.77 -2.83 23.93
N ALA A 78 -0.34 -3.58 23.80
CA ALA A 78 -0.95 -3.90 22.51
C ALA A 78 -1.29 -2.62 21.72
N LYS A 79 -1.94 -1.65 22.38
CA LYS A 79 -2.24 -0.35 21.76
C LYS A 79 -0.96 0.38 21.33
N SER A 80 0.07 0.42 22.18
CA SER A 80 1.34 1.06 21.84
C SER A 80 2.02 0.39 20.65
N TYR A 81 2.02 -0.94 20.61
CA TYR A 81 2.54 -1.75 19.50
C TYR A 81 1.82 -1.44 18.18
N MET A 82 0.48 -1.43 18.19
CA MET A 82 -0.35 -1.13 17.02
C MET A 82 -0.10 0.29 16.50
N LEU A 83 -0.05 1.29 17.39
CA LEU A 83 0.23 2.68 17.01
C LEU A 83 1.63 2.83 16.42
N TYR A 84 2.63 2.16 16.99
CA TYR A 84 3.98 2.14 16.46
C TYR A 84 4.05 1.48 15.07
N ARG A 85 3.34 0.35 14.87
CA ARG A 85 3.21 -0.32 13.57
C ARG A 85 2.57 0.60 12.54
N GLN A 86 1.49 1.29 12.90
CA GLN A 86 0.80 2.25 12.03
C GLN A 86 1.72 3.41 11.64
N LYS A 87 2.34 4.07 12.62
CA LYS A 87 3.28 5.17 12.38
C LYS A 87 4.42 4.76 11.44
N HIS A 88 4.97 3.56 11.64
CA HIS A 88 6.00 3.06 10.74
C HIS A 88 5.49 2.72 9.33
N THR A 89 4.20 2.41 9.16
CA THR A 89 3.59 2.30 7.83
C THR A 89 3.52 3.67 7.17
N GLU A 90 3.06 4.69 7.88
CA GLU A 90 3.00 6.08 7.41
C GLU A 90 4.41 6.59 7.02
N ASP A 91 5.41 6.41 7.88
CA ASP A 91 6.81 6.79 7.61
C ASP A 91 7.37 6.11 6.34
N ARG A 92 6.95 4.87 6.06
CA ARG A 92 7.36 4.14 4.85
C ARG A 92 6.71 4.73 3.61
N GLU A 93 5.41 5.03 3.67
CA GLU A 93 4.70 5.67 2.57
C GLU A 93 5.29 7.06 2.25
N GLU A 94 5.63 7.84 3.27
CA GLU A 94 6.34 9.12 3.11
C GLU A 94 7.71 8.93 2.46
N ARG A 95 8.49 7.95 2.92
CA ARG A 95 9.80 7.65 2.34
C ARG A 95 9.70 7.20 0.88
N GLU A 96 8.68 6.43 0.51
CA GLU A 96 8.43 6.04 -0.87
C GLU A 96 8.11 7.25 -1.74
N LYS A 97 7.30 8.18 -1.25
CA LYS A 97 7.02 9.45 -1.95
C LYS A 97 8.30 10.30 -2.10
N LEU A 98 9.10 10.45 -1.03
CA LEU A 98 10.38 11.18 -1.09
C LEU A 98 11.37 10.54 -2.08
N ARG A 99 11.43 9.21 -2.11
CA ARG A 99 12.24 8.48 -3.08
C ARG A 99 11.75 8.74 -4.50
N PHE A 100 10.43 8.70 -4.74
CA PHE A 100 9.86 9.07 -6.03
C PHE A 100 10.25 10.49 -6.45
N LEU A 101 10.23 11.48 -5.55
CA LEU A 101 10.68 12.84 -5.85
C LEU A 101 12.16 12.87 -6.24
N THR A 102 13.01 12.15 -5.51
CA THR A 102 14.46 12.09 -5.77
C THR A 102 14.75 11.43 -7.11
N ASP A 103 14.08 10.31 -7.40
CA ASP A 103 14.18 9.59 -8.66
C ASP A 103 13.69 10.47 -9.83
N TYR A 104 12.60 11.22 -9.65
CA TYR A 104 12.09 12.17 -10.64
C TYR A 104 13.09 13.31 -10.94
N CYS A 105 13.70 13.86 -9.89
CA CYS A 105 14.75 14.87 -10.04
C CYS A 105 15.96 14.33 -10.82
N ALA A 106 16.37 13.10 -10.53
CA ALA A 106 17.52 12.44 -11.15
C ALA A 106 17.28 11.91 -12.57
N ALA A 107 16.03 11.62 -12.95
CA ALA A 107 15.68 11.12 -14.28
C ALA A 107 16.15 12.07 -15.38
N SER A 108 16.60 11.58 -16.54
CA SER A 108 17.09 12.48 -17.60
C SER A 108 15.95 13.15 -18.37
N ASN A 109 14.81 12.46 -18.55
CA ASN A 109 13.67 12.96 -19.31
C ASN A 109 12.32 12.68 -18.60
N PRO A 110 11.23 13.38 -18.97
CA PRO A 110 9.91 13.20 -18.35
C PRO A 110 9.33 11.79 -18.49
N ALA A 111 9.58 11.10 -19.60
CA ALA A 111 9.12 9.73 -19.81
C ALA A 111 9.78 8.71 -18.85
N THR A 112 11.04 8.93 -18.45
CA THR A 112 11.73 8.10 -17.44
C THR A 112 11.42 8.54 -16.01
N GLY A 113 11.03 9.80 -15.79
CA GLY A 113 10.59 10.30 -14.48
C GLY A 113 9.12 9.98 -14.18
N SER A 114 8.25 9.95 -15.19
CA SER A 114 6.83 9.60 -15.05
C SER A 114 6.66 8.09 -14.93
N LYS A 115 6.65 7.62 -13.68
CA LYS A 115 6.46 6.20 -13.37
C LYS A 115 5.08 5.68 -13.75
N TYR A 116 4.07 6.55 -13.80
CA TYR A 116 2.66 6.14 -13.87
C TYR A 116 1.96 6.60 -15.16
N ASP A 117 2.59 7.42 -16.00
CA ASP A 117 1.99 7.94 -17.22
C ASP A 117 2.98 7.93 -18.39
N ALA A 118 2.95 6.84 -19.15
CA ALA A 118 3.75 6.68 -20.35
C ALA A 118 3.37 7.68 -21.46
N ASN A 119 2.20 8.34 -21.36
CA ASN A 119 1.71 9.33 -22.32
C ASN A 119 1.94 10.78 -21.85
N ALA A 120 2.77 10.99 -20.83
CA ALA A 120 3.22 12.32 -20.43
C ALA A 120 4.06 12.94 -21.56
N ASN A 121 3.39 13.57 -22.54
CA ASN A 121 3.96 14.24 -23.71
C ASN A 121 4.64 15.56 -23.35
N VAL A 122 5.38 15.61 -22.26
CA VAL A 122 6.05 16.82 -21.80
C VAL A 122 7.50 16.75 -22.25
N GLU A 123 7.94 17.74 -23.01
CA GLU A 123 9.32 17.81 -23.52
C GLU A 123 10.33 18.12 -22.39
N ASN A 124 9.90 18.83 -21.33
CA ASN A 124 10.74 19.28 -20.24
C ASN A 124 10.17 18.95 -18.86
N LYS A 125 11.02 18.43 -17.95
CA LYS A 125 10.64 18.18 -16.55
C LYS A 125 10.39 19.52 -15.85
N ASN A 126 9.27 19.65 -15.14
CA ASN A 126 8.98 20.82 -14.32
C ASN A 126 8.22 20.43 -13.05
N ILE A 127 8.01 21.39 -12.14
CA ILE A 127 7.29 21.14 -10.89
C ILE A 127 5.81 20.83 -11.14
N ALA A 128 5.20 21.41 -12.18
CA ALA A 128 3.80 21.18 -12.51
C ALA A 128 3.52 19.71 -12.90
N THR A 129 4.41 19.11 -13.69
CA THR A 129 4.37 17.68 -14.04
C THR A 129 4.55 16.80 -12.82
N LEU A 130 5.51 17.12 -11.94
CA LEU A 130 5.74 16.38 -10.70
C LEU A 130 4.51 16.38 -9.77
N ILE A 131 3.87 17.55 -9.60
CA ILE A 131 2.67 17.68 -8.78
C ILE A 131 1.52 16.83 -9.36
N GLY A 132 1.38 16.80 -10.68
CA GLY A 132 0.39 15.96 -11.36
C GLY A 132 0.66 14.45 -11.27
N GLU A 133 1.94 14.04 -11.19
CA GLU A 133 2.37 12.64 -11.07
C GLU A 133 2.22 12.07 -9.66
N LEU A 134 2.49 12.87 -8.63
CA LEU A 134 2.51 12.44 -7.23
C LEU A 134 1.22 11.71 -6.78
N PRO A 135 -0.01 12.16 -7.13
CA PRO A 135 -1.24 11.48 -6.72
C PRO A 135 -1.63 10.29 -7.63
N LYS A 136 -0.99 10.07 -8.78
CA LYS A 136 -1.45 9.09 -9.78
C LYS A 136 -1.54 7.66 -9.24
N GLN A 137 -0.60 7.26 -8.38
CA GLN A 137 -0.67 5.94 -7.71
C GLN A 137 -1.95 5.75 -6.90
N ASN A 138 -2.39 6.80 -6.21
CA ASN A 138 -3.63 6.78 -5.42
C ASN A 138 -4.86 6.76 -6.34
N PHE A 139 -4.83 7.49 -7.46
CA PHE A 139 -5.90 7.43 -8.46
C PHE A 139 -6.03 6.05 -9.09
N ILE A 140 -4.94 5.38 -9.43
CA ILE A 140 -4.95 3.99 -9.92
C ILE A 140 -5.62 3.06 -8.91
N ARG A 141 -5.20 3.15 -7.63
CA ARG A 141 -5.77 2.32 -6.56
C ARG A 141 -7.27 2.58 -6.37
N LEU A 142 -7.69 3.86 -6.42
CA LEU A 142 -9.08 4.25 -6.29
C LEU A 142 -9.94 3.75 -7.46
N ASN A 143 -9.48 3.96 -8.69
CA ASN A 143 -10.14 3.49 -9.91
C ASN A 143 -10.33 1.97 -9.91
N ARG A 144 -9.27 1.22 -9.60
CA ARG A 144 -9.34 -0.24 -9.51
C ARG A 144 -10.34 -0.68 -8.46
N ARG A 145 -10.37 -0.01 -7.30
CA ARG A 145 -11.31 -0.35 -6.22
C ARG A 145 -12.75 -0.10 -6.62
N LEU A 146 -13.06 1.08 -7.15
CA LEU A 146 -14.40 1.44 -7.61
C LEU A 146 -14.93 0.44 -8.63
N LEU A 147 -14.11 0.08 -9.62
CA LEU A 147 -14.51 -0.86 -10.65
C LEU A 147 -14.67 -2.29 -10.10
N THR A 148 -13.78 -2.73 -9.22
CA THR A 148 -13.86 -4.06 -8.58
C THR A 148 -15.11 -4.18 -7.71
N ASP A 149 -15.44 -3.14 -6.95
CA ASP A 149 -16.65 -3.12 -6.12
C ASP A 149 -17.91 -3.18 -7.00
N ARG A 150 -17.95 -2.44 -8.12
CA ARG A 150 -19.05 -2.52 -9.09
C ARG A 150 -19.16 -3.88 -9.78
N ILE A 151 -18.05 -4.47 -10.22
CA ILE A 151 -18.06 -5.82 -10.80
C ILE A 151 -18.56 -6.84 -9.77
N LYS A 152 -18.14 -6.70 -8.51
CA LYS A 152 -18.59 -7.57 -7.42
C LYS A 152 -20.10 -7.48 -7.20
N GLU A 153 -20.65 -6.26 -7.20
CA GLU A 153 -22.10 -6.04 -7.07
C GLU A 153 -22.90 -6.66 -8.22
N MET A 154 -22.42 -6.50 -9.46
CA MET A 154 -23.15 -6.93 -10.65
C MET A 154 -22.97 -8.42 -10.98
N TYR A 155 -21.79 -8.98 -10.72
CA TYR A 155 -21.35 -10.28 -11.25
C TYR A 155 -20.71 -11.19 -10.20
N GLY A 156 -20.64 -10.77 -8.94
CA GLY A 156 -20.09 -11.56 -7.84
C GLY A 156 -18.58 -11.41 -7.63
N LYS A 157 -18.12 -11.92 -6.48
CA LYS A 157 -16.74 -11.74 -6.00
C LYS A 157 -15.71 -12.43 -6.92
N GLU A 158 -16.02 -13.61 -7.44
CA GLU A 158 -15.09 -14.39 -8.27
C GLU A 158 -14.65 -13.63 -9.52
N LEU A 159 -15.60 -12.98 -10.22
CA LEU A 159 -15.27 -12.20 -11.41
C LEU A 159 -14.49 -10.93 -11.07
N ALA A 160 -14.80 -10.30 -9.95
CA ALA A 160 -14.07 -9.12 -9.46
C ALA A 160 -12.61 -9.46 -9.12
N ASP A 161 -12.38 -10.59 -8.44
CA ASP A 161 -11.03 -11.08 -8.13
C ASP A 161 -10.27 -11.47 -9.41
N LYS A 162 -10.96 -12.12 -10.37
CA LYS A 162 -10.39 -12.46 -11.70
C LYS A 162 -10.00 -11.22 -12.49
N TYR A 163 -10.81 -10.16 -12.47
CA TYR A 163 -10.48 -8.89 -13.13
C TYR A 163 -9.15 -8.30 -12.64
N ILE A 164 -8.96 -8.22 -11.32
CA ILE A 164 -7.72 -7.75 -10.73
C ILE A 164 -6.54 -8.67 -11.05
N HIS A 165 -6.75 -9.99 -11.06
CA HIS A 165 -5.73 -10.94 -11.46
C HIS A 165 -5.29 -10.71 -12.91
N LEU A 166 -6.23 -10.55 -13.85
CA LEU A 166 -5.93 -10.31 -15.26
C LEU A 166 -5.17 -8.99 -15.48
N LEU A 167 -5.55 -7.92 -14.77
CA LEU A 167 -4.83 -6.64 -14.80
C LEU A 167 -3.39 -6.78 -14.28
N LYS A 168 -3.21 -7.42 -13.11
CA LYS A 168 -1.89 -7.56 -12.46
C LYS A 168 -0.91 -8.43 -13.25
N ASN A 169 -1.43 -9.41 -13.99
CA ASN A 169 -0.62 -10.31 -14.82
C ASN A 169 -0.58 -9.86 -16.29
N HIS A 170 -1.02 -8.62 -16.58
CA HIS A 170 -0.94 -8.01 -17.92
C HIS A 170 -1.71 -8.76 -19.03
N PHE A 171 -2.74 -9.53 -18.67
CA PHE A 171 -3.67 -10.11 -19.65
C PHE A 171 -4.65 -9.08 -20.21
N ILE A 172 -4.95 -8.05 -19.43
CA ILE A 172 -5.77 -6.90 -19.85
C ILE A 172 -5.06 -5.59 -19.44
N TYR A 173 -5.29 -4.53 -20.21
CA TYR A 173 -4.75 -3.20 -19.97
C TYR A 173 -5.88 -2.18 -19.88
N LYS A 174 -5.94 -1.42 -18.79
CA LYS A 174 -6.89 -0.33 -18.62
C LYS A 174 -6.23 0.98 -19.05
N ASN A 175 -6.77 1.60 -20.10
CA ASN A 175 -6.38 2.93 -20.53
C ASN A 175 -6.74 3.98 -19.46
N ASP A 176 -5.91 5.01 -19.37
CA ASP A 176 -6.05 6.19 -18.50
C ASP A 176 -6.44 5.84 -17.06
N GLU A 177 -5.77 4.83 -16.51
CA GLU A 177 -6.03 4.37 -15.14
C GLU A 177 -5.72 5.42 -14.07
N THR A 178 -4.96 6.44 -14.43
CA THR A 178 -4.61 7.59 -13.59
C THR A 178 -5.69 8.68 -13.60
N SER A 179 -6.69 8.60 -14.50
CA SER A 179 -7.77 9.58 -14.63
C SER A 179 -9.08 9.07 -14.04
N MET A 180 -9.79 9.94 -13.32
CA MET A 180 -11.14 9.68 -12.82
C MET A 180 -12.24 10.14 -13.81
N ALA A 181 -11.85 10.81 -14.89
CA ALA A 181 -12.76 11.34 -15.89
C ALA A 181 -13.04 10.32 -17.00
N ASN A 182 -14.06 10.61 -17.80
CA ASN A 182 -14.31 9.89 -19.04
C ASN A 182 -13.12 10.05 -19.99
N TYR A 183 -12.91 9.05 -20.86
CA TYR A 183 -11.75 9.00 -21.77
C TYR A 183 -11.71 10.20 -22.72
N CYS A 184 -12.72 10.36 -23.57
CA CYS A 184 -12.85 11.50 -24.46
C CYS A 184 -14.31 11.74 -24.85
N ALA A 185 -14.59 12.93 -25.38
CA ALA A 185 -15.88 13.29 -25.95
C ALA A 185 -15.65 14.15 -27.20
N SER A 186 -16.46 13.92 -28.25
CA SER A 186 -16.56 14.81 -29.39
C SER A 186 -17.68 15.80 -29.13
N ILE A 187 -17.36 17.09 -29.02
CA ILE A 187 -18.30 18.14 -28.61
C ILE A 187 -18.56 19.08 -29.79
N THR A 188 -19.83 19.45 -29.98
CA THR A 188 -20.23 20.46 -30.97
C THR A 188 -19.99 21.88 -30.44
N MET A 189 -19.59 22.80 -31.33
CA MET A 189 -19.28 24.19 -30.97
C MET A 189 -20.52 25.11 -30.90
N TYR A 190 -21.67 24.66 -31.41
CA TYR A 190 -22.91 25.45 -31.45
C TYR A 190 -23.33 26.03 -30.09
N PRO A 191 -23.27 25.29 -28.97
CA PRO A 191 -23.60 25.84 -27.65
C PRO A 191 -22.74 27.04 -27.26
N TRP A 192 -21.45 27.03 -27.62
CA TRP A 192 -20.55 28.16 -27.32
C TRP A 192 -20.77 29.34 -28.25
N LEU A 193 -21.10 29.09 -29.52
CA LEU A 193 -21.42 30.17 -30.45
C LEU A 193 -22.69 30.93 -30.04
N LEU A 194 -23.72 30.21 -29.56
CA LEU A 194 -25.03 30.79 -29.25
C LEU A 194 -25.14 31.31 -27.81
N GLY A 195 -24.46 30.66 -26.87
CA GLY A 195 -24.61 30.93 -25.43
C GLY A 195 -23.30 31.24 -24.70
N GLY A 196 -22.18 31.39 -25.41
CA GLY A 196 -20.88 31.60 -24.78
C GLY A 196 -20.49 30.44 -23.84
N THR A 197 -19.86 30.75 -22.72
CA THR A 197 -19.37 29.75 -21.76
C THR A 197 -20.40 29.28 -20.73
N ILE A 198 -21.66 29.74 -20.82
CA ILE A 198 -22.69 29.52 -19.80
C ILE A 198 -22.90 28.02 -19.53
N SER A 199 -22.90 27.22 -20.59
CA SER A 199 -23.11 25.77 -20.55
C SER A 199 -22.02 24.98 -19.82
N ILE A 200 -20.85 25.58 -19.58
CA ILE A 200 -19.69 24.97 -18.88
C ILE A 200 -19.33 25.72 -17.60
N GLY A 201 -20.24 26.56 -17.09
CA GLY A 201 -20.08 27.24 -15.80
C GLY A 201 -19.36 28.58 -15.84
N GLY A 202 -19.33 29.26 -17.01
CA GLY A 202 -18.82 30.63 -17.16
C GLY A 202 -19.87 31.62 -17.62
#